data_AF-A0A2W4JVX4-F1
#
_entry.id   AF-A0A2W4JVX4-F1
#
_cell.length_a   1.000
_cell.length_b   1.000
_cell.length_c   1.000
_cell.angle_alpha   90.00
_cell.angle_beta   90.00
_cell.angle_gamma   90.00
#
_symmetry.space_group_name_H-M   'P 1'
#
loop_
_entity.id
_entity.type
_entity.pdbx_description
1 polymer ?
#
loop_
_entity_poly.entity_id
_entity_poly.type
_entity_poly.pdbx_seq_one_letter_code
_entity_poly.pdbx_strand_id
1 'polypeptide(L)' 'MFEATKRKFNGVYFQVVDVDKDKELSAKYGVSGIPHLVFLDGADKVLYSGGAFSDENSFADAINRFR' A
#
# COMPACT_ATOMS: atom_id res chain seq x y z
N MET A 1 -10.38 8.02 -2.01
CA MET A 1 -8.89 8.02 -2.08
C MET A 1 -8.39 6.81 -2.86
N PHE A 2 -8.38 5.60 -2.27
CA PHE A 2 -7.76 4.41 -2.90
C PHE A 2 -8.25 4.11 -4.32
N GLU A 3 -9.58 4.01 -4.53
CA GLU A 3 -10.16 3.74 -5.85
C GLU A 3 -9.89 4.85 -6.87
N ALA A 4 -9.85 6.11 -6.43
CA ALA A 4 -9.56 7.24 -7.31
C ALA A 4 -8.09 7.25 -7.74
N THR A 5 -7.17 7.04 -6.79
CA THR A 5 -5.73 6.92 -7.06
C THR A 5 -5.46 5.71 -7.95
N LYS A 6 -6.07 4.55 -7.69
CA LYS A 6 -5.91 3.34 -8.52
C LYS A 6 -6.18 3.59 -10.01
N ARG A 7 -7.17 4.43 -10.34
CA ARG A 7 -7.50 4.78 -11.74
C ARG A 7 -6.45 5.67 -12.42
N LYS A 8 -5.58 6.34 -11.65
CA LYS A 8 -4.53 7.24 -12.16
C LYS A 8 -3.23 6.51 -12.52
N PHE A 9 -3.01 5.31 -12.00
CA PHE A 9 -1.75 4.59 -12.14
C PHE A 9 -1.91 3.32 -12.97
N ASN A 10 -1.30 3.33 -14.15
CA ASN A 10 -1.10 2.13 -14.97
C ASN A 10 0.24 1.47 -14.59
N GLY A 11 0.27 0.14 -14.52
CA GLY A 11 1.49 -0.62 -14.19
C GLY A 11 1.79 -0.78 -12.69
N VAL A 12 0.88 -0.32 -11.82
CA VAL A 12 0.94 -0.58 -10.37
C VAL A 12 -0.19 -1.54 -10.00
N TYR A 13 0.13 -2.62 -9.30
CA TYR A 13 -0.86 -3.56 -8.78
C TYR A 13 -1.38 -3.08 -7.42
N PHE A 14 -2.70 -3.02 -7.28
CA PHE A 14 -3.36 -2.57 -6.06
C PHE A 14 -4.18 -3.71 -5.45
N GLN A 15 -3.92 -4.03 -4.18
CA GLN A 15 -4.61 -5.06 -3.43
C GLN A 15 -5.09 -4.52 -2.09
N VAL A 16 -6.28 -4.96 -1.68
CA VAL A 16 -6.80 -4.76 -0.31
C VAL A 16 -6.71 -6.12 0.38
N VAL A 17 -6.14 -6.12 1.59
CA VAL A 17 -5.93 -7.33 2.40
C VAL A 17 -6.71 -7.19 3.70
N ASP A 18 -7.40 -8.27 4.07
CA ASP A 18 -8.07 -8.41 5.36
C ASP A 18 -7.08 -9.04 6.35
N VAL A 19 -6.50 -8.22 7.23
CA VAL A 19 -5.42 -8.63 8.15
C VAL A 19 -5.87 -9.66 9.19
N ASP A 20 -7.18 -9.74 9.48
CA ASP A 20 -7.72 -10.73 10.41
C ASP A 20 -7.78 -12.13 9.77
N LYS A 21 -7.91 -12.19 8.45
CA LYS A 21 -7.89 -13.44 7.66
C LYS A 21 -6.48 -13.83 7.27
N ASP A 22 -5.69 -12.90 6.73
CA ASP A 22 -4.34 -13.15 6.23
C ASP A 22 -3.27 -12.78 7.26
N LYS A 23 -3.31 -13.45 8.41
CA LYS A 23 -2.39 -13.19 9.53
C LYS A 23 -0.92 -13.39 9.18
N GLU A 24 -0.62 -14.36 8.31
CA GLU A 24 0.75 -14.60 7.83
C GLU A 24 1.29 -13.40 7.04
N LEU A 25 0.46 -12.82 6.17
CA LEU A 25 0.84 -11.66 5.37
C LEU A 25 0.99 -10.40 6.23
N SER A 26 0.06 -10.22 7.18
CA SER A 26 0.13 -9.16 8.19
C SER A 26 1.42 -9.22 9.00
N ALA A 27 1.81 -10.43 9.44
CA ALA A 27 3.05 -10.65 10.19
C ALA A 27 4.29 -10.45 9.31
N LYS A 28 4.29 -10.96 8.07
CA LYS A 28 5.39 -10.80 7.10
C LYS A 28 5.77 -9.33 6.89
N TYR A 29 4.78 -8.45 6.83
CA TYR A 29 5.00 -7.01 6.59
C TYR A 29 4.92 -6.14 7.85
N GLY A 30 4.82 -6.75 9.04
CA GLY A 30 4.88 -6.06 10.33
C GLY A 30 3.70 -5.09 10.57
N VAL A 31 2.51 -5.41 10.06
CA VAL A 31 1.33 -4.56 10.24
C VAL A 31 0.85 -4.65 11.70
N SER A 32 0.89 -3.51 12.41
CA SER A 32 0.54 -3.39 13.83
C SER A 32 -0.69 -2.53 14.12
N GLY A 33 -1.25 -1.88 13.08
CA GLY A 33 -2.45 -1.06 13.17
C GLY A 33 -3.05 -0.84 11.78
N ILE A 34 -4.32 -0.41 11.72
CA ILE A 34 -5.02 -0.14 10.46
C ILE A 34 -5.61 1.28 10.46
N PRO A 35 -5.71 1.94 9.28
CA PRO A 35 -5.26 1.49 7.96
C PRO A 35 -3.73 1.60 7.79
N HIS A 36 -3.12 0.58 7.14
CA HIS A 36 -1.68 0.49 6.87
C HIS A 36 -1.43 0.18 5.40
N LEU A 37 -0.42 0.81 4.83
CA LEU A 37 -0.01 0.66 3.44
C LEU A 37 1.38 0.04 3.37
N VAL A 38 1.54 -0.94 2.49
CA VAL A 38 2.83 -1.56 2.17
C VAL A 38 3.05 -1.41 0.67
N PHE A 39 4.14 -0.76 0.26
CA PHE A 39 4.55 -0.69 -1.14
C PHE A 39 5.67 -1.68 -1.38
N LEU A 40 5.52 -2.47 -2.43
CA LEU A 40 6.48 -3.50 -2.84
C LEU A 40 7.00 -3.17 -4.24
N ASP A 41 8.27 -3.48 -4.51
CA ASP A 41 8.77 -3.55 -5.88
C ASP A 41 8.34 -4.88 -6.55
N GLY A 42 8.73 -5.07 -7.80
CA GLY A 42 8.45 -6.30 -8.55
C GLY A 42 9.16 -7.57 -8.03
N ALA A 43 9.98 -7.45 -6.98
CA ALA A 43 10.70 -8.54 -6.33
C ALA A 43 10.31 -8.70 -4.85
N ASP A 44 9.11 -8.22 -4.46
CA ASP A 44 8.56 -8.25 -3.09
C ASP A 44 9.38 -7.49 -2.03
N LYS A 45 10.30 -6.62 -2.43
CA LYS A 45 11.04 -5.78 -1.49
C LYS A 45 10.16 -4.63 -1.01
N VAL A 46 10.13 -4.42 0.30
CA VAL A 46 9.37 -3.31 0.91
C VAL A 46 10.04 -1.97 0.61
N LEU A 47 9.32 -1.09 -0.09
CA LEU A 47 9.72 0.28 -0.41
C LEU A 47 9.13 1.28 0.59
N TYR A 48 7.94 0.97 1.11
CA TYR A 48 7.25 1.76 2.13
C TYR A 48 6.40 0.85 3.01
N SER A 49 6.35 1.13 4.31
CA SER A 49 5.46 0.46 5.27
C SER A 49 5.06 1.50 6.32
N GLY A 50 3.79 1.88 6.35
CA GLY A 50 3.32 2.94 7.24
C GLY A 50 1.83 3.20 7.14
N GLY A 51 1.35 4.17 7.90
CA GLY A 51 -0.07 4.56 7.92
C GLY A 51 -0.57 5.09 6.58
N ALA A 52 -1.90 5.17 6.45
CA ALA A 52 -2.52 5.76 5.28
C ALA A 52 -2.23 7.27 5.15
N PHE A 53 -2.26 7.76 3.91
CA PHE A 53 -2.17 9.19 3.60
C PHE A 53 -3.51 9.91 3.83
N SER A 54 -3.44 11.21 4.12
CA SER A 54 -4.59 12.06 4.44
C SER A 54 -5.53 12.32 3.27
N ASP A 55 -5.01 12.28 2.04
CA ASP A 55 -5.72 12.67 0.83
C ASP A 55 -5.17 11.97 -0.42
N GLU A 56 -5.91 12.11 -1.52
CA GLU A 56 -5.60 11.48 -2.80
C GLU A 56 -4.30 11.96 -3.44
N ASN A 57 -3.94 13.23 -3.29
CA ASN A 57 -2.73 13.78 -3.88
C ASN A 57 -1.50 13.27 -3.12
N SER A 58 -1.55 13.31 -1.79
CA SER A 58 -0.50 12.76 -0.93
C SER A 58 -0.26 11.27 -1.21
N PHE A 59 -1.32 10.50 -1.43
CA PHE A 59 -1.19 9.08 -1.80
C PHE A 59 -0.59 8.89 -3.20
N ALA A 60 -1.03 9.68 -4.19
CA ALA A 60 -0.48 9.62 -5.55
C ALA A 60 1.01 10.02 -5.58
N ASP A 61 1.39 11.06 -4.86
CA ASP A 61 2.77 11.52 -4.74
C ASP A 61 3.67 10.45 -4.10
N ALA A 62 3.16 9.73 -3.10
CA ALA A 62 3.86 8.61 -2.51
C ALA A 62 4.10 7.48 -3.53
N ILE A 63 3.09 7.11 -4.33
CA ILE A 63 3.27 6.09 -5.39
C ILE A 63 4.33 6.54 -6.40
N ASN A 64 4.31 7.81 -6.83
CA ASN A 64 5.33 8.34 -7.74
C ASN A 64 6.74 8.33 -7.13
N ARG A 65 6.87 8.53 -5.82
CA ARG A 65 8.16 8.51 -5.12
C ARG A 65 8.77 7.11 -5.04
N PHE A 66 7.95 6.06 -4.97
CA PHE A 66 8.39 4.69 -4.72
C PHE A 66 8.26 3.76 -5.95
N ARG A 67 7.76 4.22 -7.09
CA ARG A 67 7.65 3.40 -8.32
C ARG A 67 8.94 3.32 -9.13
#